data_AF-A0A2S6MWG4-F1
#
_entry.id   AF-A0A2S6MWG4-F1
#
_cell.length_a   1.000
_cell.length_b   1.000
_cell.length_c   1.000
_cell.angle_alpha   90.00
_cell.angle_beta   90.00
_cell.angle_gamma   90.00
#
_symmetry.space_group_name_H-M   'P 1'
#
loop_
_entity.id
_entity.type
_entity.pdbx_description
1 polymer ?
#
loop_
_entity_poly.entity_id
_entity_poly.type
_entity_poly.pdbx_seq_one_letter_code
_entity_poly.pdbx_strand_id
1 'polypeptide(L)'
;MSQWCVMLRARRRALERDLDLVLATPTDCQLTRDLLARGGRARDQLLTFCDFPGEVKPTNNVSESSLRPSVPQRKVANGDRARWAADFEAGVRTAVDTARLAGEGPFKTILNIVTH
;
A
#
# COMPACT_ATOMS: atom_id res chain seq x y z
N MET A 1 26.35 7.41 2.70
CA MET A 1 24.91 7.28 3.05
C MET A 1 24.37 8.46 3.84
N SER A 2 25.14 9.12 4.72
CA SER A 2 24.66 10.23 5.58
C SER A 2 24.19 11.49 4.84
N GLN A 3 24.78 11.83 3.70
CA GLN A 3 24.42 13.04 2.92
C GLN A 3 23.04 12.92 2.24
N TRP A 4 22.62 11.69 1.92
CA TRP A 4 21.33 11.42 1.25
C TRP A 4 20.14 11.58 2.22
N CYS A 5 20.28 11.12 3.47
CA CYS A 5 19.25 11.29 4.50
C CYS A 5 19.04 12.76 4.89
N VAL A 6 20.10 13.57 4.93
CA VAL A 6 20.01 15.00 5.22
C VAL A 6 19.31 15.76 4.09
N MET A 7 19.61 15.42 2.83
CA MET A 7 18.94 16.00 1.67
C MET A 7 17.45 15.64 1.60
N LEU A 8 17.07 14.38 1.86
CA LEU A 8 15.67 13.94 1.84
C LEU A 8 14.83 14.66 2.89
N ARG A 9 15.35 14.78 4.12
CA ARG A 9 14.66 15.52 5.19
C ARG A 9 14.51 17.01 4.88
N ALA A 10 15.54 17.63 4.28
CA ALA A 10 15.47 19.02 3.84
C ALA A 10 14.44 19.22 2.70
N ARG A 11 14.29 18.24 1.81
CA ARG A 11 13.31 18.24 0.71
C ARG A 11 11.90 17.84 1.13
N ARG A 12 11.72 17.21 2.29
CA ARG A 12 10.40 16.78 2.79
C ARG A 12 9.37 17.90 2.76
N ARG A 13 9.72 19.09 3.29
CA ARG A 13 8.81 20.25 3.27
C ARG A 13 8.43 20.71 1.86
N ALA A 14 9.34 20.58 0.90
CA ALA A 14 9.03 20.89 -0.50
C ALA A 14 8.07 19.84 -1.08
N LEU A 15 8.33 18.56 -0.84
CA LEU A 15 7.46 17.47 -1.27
C LEU A 15 6.06 17.52 -0.64
N GLU A 16 5.96 17.91 0.64
CA GLU A 16 4.68 18.11 1.32
C GLU A 16 3.87 19.23 0.67
N ARG A 17 4.51 20.35 0.34
CA ARG A 17 3.85 21.45 -0.39
C ARG A 17 3.40 21.02 -1.78
N ASP A 18 4.25 20.32 -2.52
CA ASP A 18 3.92 19.83 -3.87
C ASP A 18 2.75 18.82 -3.81
N LEU A 19 2.75 17.95 -2.79
CA LEU A 19 1.65 17.02 -2.55
C LEU A 19 0.35 17.76 -2.22
N ASP A 20 0.41 18.79 -1.37
CA ASP A 20 -0.77 19.61 -1.04
C ASP A 20 -1.33 20.31 -2.29
N LEU A 21 -0.46 20.81 -3.17
CA LEU A 21 -0.87 21.41 -4.46
C LEU A 21 -1.57 20.38 -5.36
N VAL A 22 -1.01 19.18 -5.49
CA VAL A 22 -1.62 18.11 -6.29
C VAL A 22 -2.98 17.74 -5.72
N LEU A 23 -3.07 17.50 -4.41
CA LEU A 23 -4.32 17.09 -3.74
C LEU A 23 -5.40 18.17 -3.77
N ALA A 24 -5.02 19.45 -3.82
CA ALA A 24 -5.93 20.58 -3.93
C ALA A 24 -6.34 20.91 -5.38
N THR A 25 -5.86 20.17 -6.38
CA THR A 25 -6.14 20.46 -7.79
C THR A 25 -7.66 20.43 -8.05
N PRO A 26 -8.28 21.55 -8.47
CA PRO A 26 -9.70 21.58 -8.78
C PRO A 26 -9.98 20.68 -9.99
N THR A 27 -11.07 19.91 -9.92
CA THR A 27 -11.44 19.00 -11.01
C THR A 27 -12.95 18.75 -11.07
N ASP A 28 -13.48 18.87 -12.29
CA ASP A 28 -14.88 18.60 -12.57
C ASP A 28 -15.15 17.10 -12.84
N CYS A 29 -14.09 16.30 -13.00
CA CYS A 29 -14.18 14.87 -13.21
C CYS A 29 -14.35 14.10 -11.88
N GLN A 30 -15.45 13.35 -11.76
CA GLN A 30 -15.72 12.54 -10.55
C GLN A 30 -14.61 11.53 -10.24
N LEU A 31 -14.08 10.86 -11.27
CA LEU A 31 -13.00 9.90 -11.09
C LEU A 31 -11.75 10.55 -10.49
N THR A 32 -11.39 11.74 -10.98
CA THR A 32 -10.25 12.50 -10.47
C THR A 32 -10.52 12.95 -9.03
N ARG A 33 -11.73 13.41 -8.71
CA ARG A 33 -12.12 13.72 -7.31
C ARG A 33 -11.93 12.51 -6.39
N ASP A 34 -12.38 11.34 -6.81
CA ASP A 34 -12.27 10.11 -6.01
C ASP A 34 -10.80 9.67 -5.85
N LEU A 35 -9.95 9.90 -6.84
CA LEU A 35 -8.51 9.67 -6.76
C LEU A 35 -7.83 10.64 -5.79
N LEU A 36 -8.11 11.94 -5.91
CA LEU A 36 -7.58 12.97 -5.00
C LEU A 36 -8.04 12.73 -3.56
N ALA A 37 -9.31 12.37 -3.35
CA ALA A 37 -9.83 12.04 -2.03
C ALA A 37 -9.15 10.80 -1.42
N ARG A 38 -8.84 9.77 -2.24
CA ARG A 38 -8.05 8.62 -1.81
C ARG A 38 -6.63 9.02 -1.42
N GLY A 39 -5.98 9.84 -2.25
CA GLY A 39 -4.65 10.37 -1.97
C GLY A 39 -4.62 11.19 -0.67
N GLY A 40 -5.64 12.02 -0.44
CA GLY A 40 -5.80 12.82 0.77
C GLY A 40 -5.96 11.95 2.03
N ARG A 41 -6.74 10.87 1.97
CA ARG A 41 -6.84 9.91 3.10
C ARG A 41 -5.52 9.21 3.43
N ALA A 42 -4.67 9.00 2.43
CA ALA A 42 -3.37 8.37 2.58
C ALA A 42 -2.21 9.38 2.74
N ARG A 43 -2.50 10.68 2.87
CA ARG A 43 -1.51 11.77 2.80
C ARG A 43 -0.31 11.52 3.71
N ASP A 44 -0.56 11.15 4.95
CA ASP A 44 0.49 10.96 5.97
C ASP A 44 1.38 9.73 5.70
N GLN A 45 0.98 8.84 4.78
CA GLN A 45 1.72 7.63 4.42
C GLN A 45 2.57 7.82 3.14
N LEU A 46 2.21 8.77 2.26
CA LEU A 46 2.82 8.91 0.93
C LEU A 46 4.32 9.27 0.97
N LEU A 47 4.79 9.92 2.03
CA LEU A 47 6.17 10.38 2.17
C LEU A 47 6.97 9.61 3.24
N THR A 48 6.51 8.43 3.65
CA THR A 48 7.15 7.60 4.70
C THR A 48 8.64 7.34 4.44
N PHE A 49 9.07 7.25 3.17
CA PHE A 49 10.48 7.08 2.79
C PHE A 49 11.39 8.25 3.19
N CYS A 50 10.84 9.44 3.45
CA CYS A 50 11.59 10.58 3.98
C CYS A 50 11.98 10.38 5.46
N ASP A 51 11.17 9.62 6.19
CA ASP A 51 11.32 9.39 7.64
C ASP A 51 12.19 8.17 7.94
N PHE A 52 12.15 7.18 7.06
CA PHE A 52 12.90 5.93 7.18
C PHE A 52 13.85 5.71 5.99
N PRO A 53 14.85 6.61 5.79
CA PRO A 53 15.71 6.55 4.63
C PRO A 53 16.60 5.29 4.65
N GLY A 54 16.55 4.51 3.59
CA GLY A 54 17.30 3.25 3.44
C GLY A 54 16.49 2.01 3.86
N GLU A 55 15.51 2.17 4.74
CA GLU A 55 14.56 1.12 5.12
C GLU A 55 13.37 1.09 4.16
N VAL A 56 12.84 2.27 3.82
CA VAL A 56 11.76 2.43 2.84
C VAL A 56 12.31 3.09 1.58
N LYS A 57 12.15 2.42 0.44
CA LYS A 57 12.56 2.96 -0.87
C LYS A 57 11.49 3.94 -1.38
N PRO A 58 11.88 4.99 -2.13
CA PRO A 58 10.94 5.91 -2.77
C PRO A 58 10.25 5.30 -4.00
N THR A 59 10.13 3.97 -4.07
CA THR A 59 9.52 3.25 -5.19
C THR A 59 8.48 2.27 -4.65
N ASN A 60 7.43 2.05 -5.42
CA ASN A 60 6.34 1.13 -5.07
C ASN A 60 6.67 -0.35 -5.39
N ASN A 61 7.89 -0.66 -5.86
CA ASN A 61 8.27 -2.00 -6.33
C ASN A 61 8.00 -3.12 -5.32
N VAL A 62 8.21 -2.85 -4.03
CA VAL A 62 7.94 -3.82 -2.95
C VAL A 62 6.44 -4.07 -2.87
N SER A 63 5.64 -3.01 -2.77
CA SER A 63 4.17 -3.08 -2.74
C SER A 63 3.60 -3.79 -3.97
N GLU A 64 4.08 -3.46 -5.17
CA GLU A 64 3.67 -4.14 -6.40
C GLU A 64 4.04 -5.62 -6.37
N SER A 65 5.26 -5.95 -5.93
CA SER A 65 5.73 -7.34 -5.85
C SER A 65 4.93 -8.17 -4.86
N SER A 66 4.48 -7.58 -3.75
CA SER A 66 3.59 -8.24 -2.77
C SER A 66 2.20 -8.54 -3.34
N LEU A 67 1.73 -7.76 -4.33
CA LEU A 67 0.44 -8.01 -4.99
C LEU A 67 0.53 -9.06 -6.11
N ARG A 68 1.70 -9.28 -6.72
CA ARG A 68 1.90 -10.21 -7.84
C ARG A 68 1.43 -11.66 -7.57
N PRO A 69 1.59 -12.23 -6.36
CA PRO A 69 1.06 -13.56 -6.05
C PRO A 69 -0.46 -13.72 -6.22
N SER A 70 -1.22 -12.62 -6.26
CA SER A 70 -2.67 -12.64 -6.54
C SER A 70 -3.02 -13.04 -7.97
N VAL A 71 -2.14 -12.73 -8.92
CA VAL A 71 -2.43 -12.86 -10.34
C VAL A 71 -2.60 -14.33 -10.76
N PRO A 72 -1.71 -15.26 -10.38
CA PRO A 72 -1.91 -16.68 -10.66
C PRO A 72 -3.20 -17.23 -10.05
N GLN A 73 -3.52 -16.86 -8.80
CA GLN A 73 -4.74 -17.32 -8.13
C GLN A 73 -6.00 -16.85 -8.86
N ARG A 74 -6.08 -15.56 -9.20
CA ARG A 74 -7.22 -15.01 -9.97
C ARG A 74 -7.33 -15.65 -11.35
N LYS A 75 -6.21 -15.96 -11.99
CA LYS A 75 -6.20 -16.62 -13.30
C LYS A 75 -6.76 -18.03 -13.22
N VAL A 76 -6.34 -18.82 -12.22
CA VAL A 76 -6.82 -20.20 -12.02
C VAL A 76 -8.29 -20.22 -11.59
N ALA A 77 -8.68 -19.32 -10.69
CA ALA A 77 -10.06 -19.22 -10.20
C ALA A 77 -11.03 -18.53 -11.19
N ASN A 78 -10.52 -17.97 -12.29
CA ASN A 78 -11.27 -17.08 -13.19
C ASN A 78 -11.93 -15.90 -12.44
N GLY A 79 -11.21 -15.35 -11.46
CA GLY A 79 -11.65 -14.28 -10.58
C GLY A 79 -12.76 -14.67 -9.61
N ASP A 80 -12.96 -13.83 -8.59
CA ASP A 80 -14.04 -14.01 -7.63
C ASP A 80 -15.38 -13.56 -8.23
N ARG A 81 -16.38 -14.44 -8.22
CA ARG A 81 -17.72 -14.15 -8.76
C ARG A 81 -18.68 -13.54 -7.75
N ALA A 82 -18.26 -13.43 -6.50
CA ALA A 82 -19.05 -12.85 -5.43
C ALA A 82 -18.18 -11.89 -4.62
N ARG A 83 -18.75 -10.75 -4.23
CA ARG A 83 -18.05 -9.72 -3.44
C ARG A 83 -17.51 -10.30 -2.13
N TRP A 84 -18.27 -11.16 -1.47
CA TRP A 84 -17.83 -11.82 -0.23
C TRP A 84 -16.53 -12.61 -0.42
N ALA A 85 -16.35 -13.28 -1.56
CA ALA A 85 -15.16 -14.08 -1.83
C ALA A 85 -13.94 -13.19 -2.07
N ALA A 86 -14.12 -12.09 -2.80
CA ALA A 86 -13.08 -11.08 -3.01
C ALA A 86 -12.64 -10.42 -1.69
N ASP A 87 -13.62 -10.07 -0.84
CA ASP A 87 -13.35 -9.46 0.46
C ASP A 87 -12.63 -10.45 1.41
N PHE A 88 -13.04 -11.72 1.40
CA PHE A 88 -12.38 -12.78 2.16
C PHE A 88 -10.93 -13.01 1.68
N GLU A 89 -10.70 -13.09 0.37
CA GLU A 89 -9.36 -13.26 -0.21
C GLU A 89 -8.43 -12.11 0.17
N ALA A 90 -8.91 -10.87 0.06
CA ALA A 90 -8.19 -9.69 0.46
C ALA A 90 -7.88 -9.69 1.97
N GLY A 91 -8.85 -10.09 2.80
CA GLY A 91 -8.69 -10.22 4.25
C GLY A 91 -7.64 -11.25 4.65
N VAL A 92 -7.73 -12.47 4.09
CA VAL A 92 -6.76 -13.55 4.34
C VAL A 92 -5.36 -13.13 3.90
N ARG A 93 -5.19 -12.56 2.70
CA ARG A 93 -3.87 -12.10 2.25
C ARG A 93 -3.31 -11.03 3.18
N THR A 94 -4.12 -10.04 3.57
CA THR A 94 -3.68 -8.97 4.47
C THR A 94 -3.19 -9.51 5.81
N ALA A 95 -3.95 -10.44 6.41
CA ALA A 95 -3.59 -11.04 7.68
C ALA A 95 -2.31 -11.91 7.56
N VAL A 96 -2.18 -12.69 6.49
CA VAL A 96 -1.00 -13.52 6.23
C VAL A 96 0.24 -12.67 5.97
N ASP A 97 0.14 -11.62 5.16
CA ASP A 97 1.26 -10.72 4.87
C ASP A 97 1.71 -9.96 6.14
N THR A 98 0.76 -9.54 6.97
CA THR A 98 1.05 -8.91 8.27
C THR A 98 1.75 -9.89 9.21
N ALA A 99 1.25 -11.12 9.33
CA ALA A 99 1.84 -12.14 10.18
C ALA A 99 3.25 -12.54 9.69
N ARG A 100 3.45 -12.57 8.37
CA ARG A 100 4.77 -12.81 7.76
C ARG A 100 5.78 -11.72 8.13
N LEU A 101 5.36 -10.45 8.18
CA LEU A 101 6.22 -9.36 8.65
C LEU A 101 6.60 -9.52 10.13
N ALA A 102 5.73 -10.12 10.94
CA ALA A 102 6.00 -10.48 12.34
C ALA A 102 6.82 -11.78 12.51
N GLY A 103 7.20 -12.45 11.41
CA GLY A 103 7.95 -13.72 11.45
C GLY A 103 7.09 -14.97 11.62
N GLU A 104 5.77 -14.87 11.50
CA GLU A 104 4.86 -16.00 11.61
C GLU A 104 4.71 -16.79 10.30
N GLY A 105 4.42 -18.09 10.43
CA GLY A 105 4.22 -18.98 9.30
C GLY A 105 2.80 -18.87 8.71
N PRO A 106 2.65 -18.83 7.38
CA PRO A 106 1.37 -18.58 6.72
C PRO A 106 0.31 -19.64 7.05
N PHE A 107 0.71 -20.90 7.23
CA PHE A 107 -0.22 -21.99 7.57
C PHE A 107 -0.90 -21.77 8.93
N LYS A 108 -0.13 -21.39 9.95
CA LYS A 108 -0.66 -21.11 11.29
C LYS A 108 -1.61 -19.91 11.24
N THR A 109 -1.25 -18.86 10.52
CA THR A 109 -2.10 -17.68 10.36
C THR A 109 -3.41 -18.01 9.66
N ILE A 110 -3.38 -18.76 8.55
CA ILE A 110 -4.58 -19.19 7.83
C ILE A 110 -5.47 -20.06 8.72
N LEU A 111 -4.88 -21.01 9.45
CA LEU A 111 -5.63 -21.86 10.37
C LEU A 111 -6.39 -21.02 11.39
N ASN A 112 -5.72 -20.06 12.03
CA ASN A 112 -6.34 -19.15 12.99
C ASN A 112 -7.49 -18.35 12.39
N ILE A 113 -7.36 -17.87 11.14
CA ILE A 113 -8.41 -17.09 10.47
C ILE A 113 -9.67 -17.93 10.20
N VAL A 114 -9.50 -19.22 9.88
CA VAL A 114 -10.62 -20.09 9.48
C VAL A 114 -11.27 -20.82 10.66
N THR A 115 -10.57 -20.93 11.80
CA THR A 115 -11.08 -21.62 13.01
C THR A 115 -11.72 -20.70 14.05
N HIS A 116 -11.66 -19.38 13.86
CA HIS A 116 -12.36 -18.38 14.66
C HIS A 116 -13.60 -17.86 13.94
#